data_AF-A0A661C625-F1
#
_entry.id   AF-A0A661C625-F1
#
_cell.length_a   1.000
_cell.length_b   1.000
_cell.length_c   1.000
_cell.angle_alpha   90.00
_cell.angle_beta   90.00
_cell.angle_gamma   90.00
#
_symmetry.space_group_name_H-M   'P 1'
#
loop_
_entity.id
_entity.type
_entity.pdbx_description
1 polymer ?
#
loop_
_entity_poly.entity_id
_entity_poly.type
_entity_poly.pdbx_seq_one_letter_code
_entity_poly.pdbx_strand_id
1 'polypeptide(L)'
;MKNPLFKVNAAALFTALIVLPGISYALNATDNTSIFDGYYAREGNNGTPSRTLHHNVYMKLYADGGQQWVALLHIPLPYASTVDEAVIPDIFKNIRKQINSSAFVRDTFGYLDEEATVQFERFGYMQDKIIFECGSLSPCTIKPADGYLELIKPGMINEHIIKYNHIVAQ
;
A
#
# COMPACT_ATOMS: atom_id res chain seq x y z
N MET A 1 17.21 -74.69 -13.28
CA MET A 1 18.47 -73.98 -12.97
C MET A 1 18.24 -72.49 -13.17
N LYS A 2 18.56 -71.70 -12.13
CA LYS A 2 18.91 -70.26 -12.11
C LYS A 2 17.87 -69.22 -12.60
N ASN A 3 17.18 -68.62 -11.63
CA ASN A 3 17.02 -67.17 -11.52
C ASN A 3 18.42 -66.51 -11.37
N PRO A 4 18.65 -65.24 -11.79
CA PRO A 4 18.19 -64.16 -10.92
C PRO A 4 17.91 -62.75 -11.53
N LEU A 5 17.34 -61.93 -10.64
CA LEU A 5 17.59 -60.50 -10.43
C LEU A 5 16.78 -59.46 -11.25
N PHE A 6 15.78 -58.93 -10.54
CA PHE A 6 15.58 -57.50 -10.25
C PHE A 6 15.57 -56.52 -11.43
N LYS A 7 14.41 -55.86 -11.61
CA LYS A 7 14.35 -54.39 -11.60
C LYS A 7 13.06 -53.92 -10.95
N VAL A 8 13.25 -53.29 -9.79
CA VAL A 8 12.29 -52.46 -9.08
C VAL A 8 11.99 -51.24 -9.96
N ASN A 9 10.72 -50.99 -10.25
CA ASN A 9 10.22 -49.65 -10.58
C ASN A 9 9.07 -49.42 -9.60
N ALA A 10 9.40 -48.95 -8.40
CA ALA A 10 9.31 -47.53 -8.05
C ALA A 10 7.86 -47.06 -8.06
N ALA A 11 7.22 -47.30 -6.92
CA ALA A 11 6.11 -46.49 -6.46
C ALA A 11 6.53 -45.01 -6.45
N ALA A 12 5.73 -44.16 -7.07
CA ALA A 12 5.62 -42.75 -6.74
C ALA A 12 4.27 -42.26 -7.24
N LEU A 13 3.20 -42.77 -6.63
CA LEU A 13 1.88 -42.15 -6.70
C LEU A 13 1.99 -40.82 -5.92
N PHE A 14 2.47 -39.77 -6.59
CA PHE A 14 2.49 -38.41 -6.05
C PHE A 14 1.07 -37.85 -6.14
N THR A 15 0.20 -38.25 -5.20
CA THR A 15 -0.99 -37.48 -4.89
C THR A 15 -0.53 -36.15 -4.30
N ALA A 16 -0.47 -35.13 -5.16
CA ALA A 16 -0.33 -33.75 -4.75
C ALA A 16 -1.60 -33.34 -3.98
N LEU A 17 -1.60 -33.61 -2.67
CA LEU A 17 -2.47 -32.91 -1.73
C LEU A 17 -2.02 -31.44 -1.73
N ILE A 18 -2.66 -30.62 -2.57
CA ILE A 18 -2.63 -29.17 -2.42
C ILE A 18 -3.48 -28.85 -1.19
N VAL A 19 -2.90 -29.01 0.00
CA VAL A 19 -3.43 -28.37 1.21
C VAL A 19 -2.83 -26.97 1.23
N LEU A 20 -3.51 -26.04 0.56
CA LEU A 20 -3.34 -24.62 0.82
C LEU A 20 -4.70 -24.08 1.24
N PRO A 21 -4.91 -24.00 2.57
CA PRO A 21 -5.39 -22.74 3.13
C PRO A 21 -4.60 -22.47 4.42
N GLY A 22 -3.34 -22.05 4.26
CA GLY A 22 -2.44 -21.75 5.38
C GLY A 22 -2.14 -20.26 5.59
N ILE A 23 -2.84 -19.36 4.89
CA ILE A 23 -2.71 -17.91 5.09
C ILE A 23 -4.12 -17.31 5.23
N SER A 24 -4.82 -17.75 6.24
CA SER A 24 -5.88 -16.98 6.86
C SER A 24 -5.52 -16.97 8.35
N TYR A 25 -5.88 -15.93 9.09
CA TYR A 25 -5.46 -15.68 10.49
C TYR A 25 -4.14 -14.91 10.67
N ALA A 26 -4.07 -13.72 10.07
CA ALA A 26 -3.44 -12.56 10.74
C ALA A 26 -4.32 -11.30 10.63
N LEU A 27 -5.62 -11.46 10.38
CA LEU A 27 -6.59 -10.38 10.20
C LEU A 27 -7.40 -10.10 11.47
N ASN A 28 -6.81 -10.31 12.64
CA ASN A 28 -7.40 -9.97 13.94
C ASN A 28 -6.75 -8.73 14.59
N ALA A 29 -5.92 -7.98 13.85
CA ALA A 29 -5.23 -6.81 14.40
C ALA A 29 -6.00 -5.49 14.22
N THR A 30 -7.13 -5.47 13.51
CA THR A 30 -8.05 -4.31 13.46
C THR A 30 -9.39 -4.76 12.85
N ASP A 31 -10.44 -4.90 13.67
CA ASP A 31 -11.85 -4.96 13.20
C ASP A 31 -12.28 -3.65 12.49
N ASN A 32 -11.37 -2.70 12.34
CA ASN A 32 -11.62 -1.38 11.81
C ASN A 32 -11.44 -1.38 10.27
N THR A 33 -12.41 -1.96 9.58
CA THR A 33 -12.54 -1.83 8.11
C THR A 33 -12.60 -0.35 7.66
N SER A 34 -12.86 0.58 8.58
CA SER A 34 -12.86 2.02 8.33
C SER A 34 -11.54 2.56 7.76
N ILE A 35 -10.41 1.85 7.94
CA ILE A 35 -9.12 2.32 7.40
C ILE A 35 -9.08 2.31 5.87
N PHE A 36 -10.00 1.58 5.24
CA PHE A 36 -10.14 1.48 3.79
C PHE A 36 -11.13 2.51 3.23
N ASP A 37 -11.93 3.14 4.09
CA ASP A 37 -12.90 4.14 3.71
C ASP A 37 -12.20 5.47 3.41
N GLY A 38 -12.64 6.18 2.37
CA GLY A 38 -12.08 7.50 2.03
C GLY A 38 -10.60 7.47 1.66
N TYR A 39 -9.86 8.50 2.06
CA TYR A 39 -8.42 8.65 1.87
C TYR A 39 -7.81 9.44 3.05
N TYR A 40 -6.49 9.66 3.02
CA TYR A 40 -5.77 10.37 4.06
C TYR A 40 -4.93 11.49 3.48
N ALA A 41 -4.98 12.68 4.08
CA ALA A 41 -4.16 13.82 3.68
C ALA A 41 -3.03 14.05 4.68
N ARG A 42 -1.81 14.24 4.19
CA ARG A 42 -0.66 14.52 5.05
C ARG A 42 -0.85 15.84 5.81
N GLU A 43 -0.57 15.82 7.11
CA GLU A 43 -0.51 17.05 7.89
C GLU A 43 0.58 17.98 7.32
N GLY A 44 0.19 19.22 7.04
CA GLY A 44 1.08 20.21 6.43
C GLY A 44 1.13 20.17 4.90
N ASN A 45 0.19 19.50 4.22
CA ASN A 45 -0.13 19.82 2.83
C ASN A 45 -0.34 21.34 2.68
N ASN A 46 0.27 21.93 1.65
CA ASN A 46 0.41 23.38 1.43
C ASN A 46 1.16 24.18 2.53
N GLY A 47 1.58 23.53 3.60
CA GLY A 47 2.38 24.09 4.68
C GLY A 47 3.88 23.91 4.50
N THR A 48 4.64 24.16 5.56
CA THR A 48 6.11 24.02 5.59
C THR A 48 6.59 22.64 5.12
N PRO A 49 6.02 21.51 5.60
CA PRO A 49 6.50 20.19 5.20
C PRO A 49 6.36 19.90 3.70
N SER A 50 5.33 20.43 3.03
CA SER A 50 5.18 20.30 1.58
C SER A 50 6.10 21.22 0.81
N ARG A 51 6.35 22.45 1.28
CA ARG A 51 7.29 23.38 0.63
C ARG A 51 8.73 22.85 0.64
N THR A 52 9.13 22.18 1.72
CA THR A 52 10.46 21.54 1.82
C THR A 52 10.59 20.34 0.89
N LEU A 53 9.52 19.55 0.73
CA LEU A 53 9.54 18.35 -0.11
C LEU A 53 9.07 18.61 -1.56
N HIS A 54 8.63 19.82 -1.87
CA HIS A 54 8.10 20.26 -3.16
C HIS A 54 6.87 19.50 -3.66
N HIS A 55 6.04 18.94 -2.77
CA HIS A 55 4.79 18.27 -3.15
C HIS A 55 3.81 18.16 -1.97
N ASN A 56 2.52 18.04 -2.27
CA ASN A 56 1.51 17.53 -1.34
C ASN A 56 1.43 16.01 -1.44
N VAL A 57 1.08 15.36 -0.34
CA VAL A 57 0.94 13.89 -0.28
C VAL A 57 -0.46 13.52 0.20
N TYR A 58 -1.07 12.58 -0.51
CA TYR A 58 -2.30 11.91 -0.12
C TYR A 58 -2.07 10.40 -0.11
N MET A 59 -2.78 9.68 0.75
CA MET A 59 -2.66 8.23 0.89
C MET A 59 -4.03 7.56 0.80
N LYS A 60 -4.13 6.40 0.14
CA LYS A 60 -5.30 5.53 0.22
C LYS A 60 -4.90 4.08 0.43
N LEU A 61 -5.61 3.40 1.31
CA LEU A 61 -5.51 1.96 1.51
C LEU A 61 -6.65 1.26 0.75
N TYR A 62 -6.36 0.09 0.19
CA TYR A 62 -7.33 -0.76 -0.50
C TYR A 62 -7.30 -2.17 0.08
N ALA A 63 -8.48 -2.79 0.14
CA ALA A 63 -8.65 -4.21 0.39
C ALA A 63 -9.60 -4.77 -0.68
N ASP A 64 -9.05 -5.35 -1.74
CA ASP A 64 -9.82 -5.93 -2.83
C ASP A 64 -9.20 -7.24 -3.34
N GLY A 65 -10.04 -8.18 -3.77
CA GLY A 65 -9.59 -9.46 -4.33
C GLY A 65 -8.73 -10.32 -3.39
N GLY A 66 -8.85 -10.14 -2.06
CA GLY A 66 -8.01 -10.81 -1.07
C GLY A 66 -6.58 -10.23 -0.96
N GLN A 67 -6.34 -9.08 -1.59
CA GLN A 67 -5.07 -8.36 -1.55
C GLN A 67 -5.23 -6.98 -0.94
N GLN A 68 -4.11 -6.45 -0.48
CA GLN A 68 -4.06 -5.22 0.29
C GLN A 68 -2.99 -4.30 -0.27
N TRP A 69 -3.39 -3.06 -0.54
CA TRP A 69 -2.58 -2.10 -1.28
C TRP A 69 -2.58 -0.73 -0.62
N VAL A 70 -1.46 -0.03 -0.73
CA VAL A 70 -1.32 1.37 -0.34
C VAL A 70 -0.93 2.18 -1.58
N ALA A 71 -1.63 3.29 -1.79
CA ALA A 71 -1.28 4.31 -2.76
C ALA A 71 -0.81 5.56 -2.01
N LEU A 72 0.34 6.11 -2.37
CA LEU A 72 0.85 7.41 -1.96
C LEU A 72 0.89 8.31 -3.20
N LEU A 73 -0.05 9.24 -3.29
CA LEU A 73 -0.15 10.22 -4.37
C LEU A 73 0.63 11.48 -4.00
N HIS A 74 1.63 11.82 -4.81
CA HIS A 74 2.50 12.99 -4.66
C HIS A 74 2.17 13.99 -5.78
N ILE A 75 1.54 15.10 -5.42
CA ILE A 75 1.20 16.18 -6.36
C ILE A 75 2.26 17.29 -6.23
N PRO A 76 2.99 17.66 -7.28
CA PRO A 76 4.10 18.60 -7.19
C PRO A 76 3.63 20.03 -6.85
N LEU A 77 4.44 20.77 -6.10
CA LEU A 77 4.27 22.22 -5.95
C LEU A 77 4.96 22.96 -7.11
N PRO A 78 4.42 24.13 -7.55
CA PRO A 78 3.30 24.85 -6.94
C PRO A 78 1.91 24.32 -7.32
N TYR A 79 1.80 23.46 -8.34
CA TYR A 79 0.51 23.00 -8.88
C TYR A 79 -0.45 22.46 -7.81
N ALA A 80 0.06 21.69 -6.84
CA ALA A 80 -0.73 21.10 -5.76
C ALA A 80 -1.51 22.11 -4.90
N SER A 81 -1.16 23.39 -4.89
CA SER A 81 -1.91 24.43 -4.17
C SER A 81 -3.18 24.88 -4.92
N THR A 82 -3.32 24.49 -6.18
CA THR A 82 -4.45 24.83 -7.05
C THR A 82 -5.41 23.66 -7.28
N VAL A 83 -5.03 22.45 -6.87
CA VAL A 83 -5.86 21.25 -7.01
C VAL A 83 -7.00 21.29 -6.00
N ASP A 84 -8.23 21.13 -6.49
CA ASP A 84 -9.41 20.93 -5.65
C ASP A 84 -9.34 19.56 -4.96
N GLU A 85 -9.40 19.53 -3.63
CA GLU A 85 -9.34 18.27 -2.88
C GLU A 85 -10.53 17.35 -3.18
N ALA A 86 -11.65 17.89 -3.70
CA ALA A 86 -12.81 17.11 -4.11
C ALA A 86 -12.50 16.09 -5.23
N VAL A 87 -11.43 16.30 -6.03
CA VAL A 87 -11.05 15.38 -7.11
C VAL A 87 -10.19 14.20 -6.64
N ILE A 88 -9.63 14.26 -5.43
CA ILE A 88 -8.69 13.25 -4.91
C ILE A 88 -9.30 11.85 -4.81
N PRO A 89 -10.56 11.65 -4.35
CA PRO A 89 -11.19 10.33 -4.35
C PRO A 89 -11.26 9.70 -5.74
N ASP A 90 -11.58 10.49 -6.76
CA ASP A 90 -11.70 10.03 -8.13
C ASP A 90 -10.34 9.70 -8.77
N ILE A 91 -9.30 10.46 -8.45
CA ILE A 91 -7.92 10.13 -8.82
C ILE A 91 -7.55 8.75 -8.29
N PHE A 92 -7.79 8.48 -7.01
CA PHE A 92 -7.51 7.18 -6.41
C PHE A 92 -8.32 6.04 -7.04
N LYS A 93 -9.59 6.28 -7.38
CA LYS A 93 -10.42 5.32 -8.12
C LYS A 93 -9.82 4.99 -9.50
N ASN A 94 -9.27 5.97 -10.20
CA ASN A 94 -8.61 5.74 -11.49
C ASN A 94 -7.25 5.03 -11.34
N ILE A 95 -6.43 5.43 -10.38
CA ILE A 95 -5.16 4.76 -10.04
C ILE A 95 -5.41 3.26 -9.85
N ARG A 96 -6.40 2.89 -9.04
CA ARG A 96 -6.66 1.47 -8.75
C ARG A 96 -7.10 0.67 -9.97
N LYS A 97 -7.82 1.28 -10.92
CA LYS A 97 -8.22 0.64 -12.19
C LYS A 97 -7.02 0.41 -13.12
N GLN A 98 -6.04 1.31 -13.08
CA GLN A 98 -4.89 1.30 -13.99
C GLN A 98 -3.74 0.43 -13.48
N ILE A 99 -3.56 0.35 -12.17
CA ILE A 99 -2.40 -0.30 -11.55
C ILE A 99 -2.82 -1.56 -10.81
N ASN A 100 -2.19 -2.70 -11.12
CA ASN A 100 -2.48 -4.01 -10.53
C ASN A 100 -1.26 -4.69 -9.88
N SER A 101 -0.12 -4.02 -9.85
CA SER A 101 1.14 -4.49 -9.26
C SER A 101 1.85 -3.33 -8.56
N SER A 102 2.79 -3.65 -7.67
CA SER A 102 3.68 -2.64 -7.08
C SER A 102 4.37 -1.82 -8.18
N ALA A 103 4.29 -0.50 -8.09
CA ALA A 103 4.82 0.40 -9.12
C ALA A 103 5.00 1.84 -8.61
N PHE A 104 5.91 2.56 -9.26
CA PHE A 104 5.97 4.02 -9.23
C PHE A 104 5.51 4.53 -10.60
N VAL A 105 4.34 5.17 -10.65
CA VAL A 105 3.73 5.65 -11.89
C VAL A 105 3.60 7.16 -11.84
N ARG A 106 3.94 7.82 -12.95
CA ARG A 106 3.81 9.26 -13.14
C ARG A 106 2.81 9.51 -14.27
N ASP A 107 1.71 10.18 -13.96
CA ASP A 107 0.60 10.45 -14.89
C ASP A 107 -0.29 11.57 -14.34
N THR A 108 -1.23 12.04 -15.15
CA THR A 108 -2.34 12.94 -14.80
C THR A 108 -3.50 12.23 -14.09
N PHE A 109 -3.55 10.90 -14.19
CA PHE A 109 -4.64 10.04 -13.70
C PHE A 109 -6.04 10.44 -14.20
N GLY A 110 -6.09 11.22 -15.29
CA GLY A 110 -7.31 11.70 -15.94
C GLY A 110 -8.00 12.90 -15.28
N TYR A 111 -7.50 13.41 -14.16
CA TYR A 111 -8.13 14.53 -13.42
C TYR A 111 -7.20 15.70 -13.14
N LEU A 112 -5.88 15.52 -13.31
CA LEU A 112 -4.89 16.56 -13.08
C LEU A 112 -4.42 17.16 -14.41
N ASP A 113 -4.15 18.46 -14.41
CA ASP A 113 -3.57 19.17 -15.55
C ASP A 113 -2.05 18.96 -15.63
N GLU A 114 -1.41 18.65 -14.50
CA GLU A 114 0.01 18.29 -14.42
C GLU A 114 0.21 16.87 -13.89
N GLU A 115 1.31 16.25 -14.29
CA GLU A 115 1.67 14.91 -13.84
C GLU A 115 1.94 14.86 -12.34
N ALA A 116 1.25 13.96 -11.65
CA ALA A 116 1.55 13.55 -10.30
C ALA A 116 2.22 12.17 -10.29
N THR A 117 2.90 11.85 -9.20
CA THR A 117 3.49 10.52 -9.00
C THR A 117 2.66 9.75 -8.00
N VAL A 118 2.28 8.52 -8.33
CA VAL A 118 1.77 7.56 -7.34
C VAL A 118 2.82 6.48 -7.08
N GLN A 119 3.14 6.27 -5.81
CA GLN A 119 3.73 5.02 -5.36
C GLN A 119 2.61 4.07 -4.95
N PHE A 120 2.53 2.92 -5.59
CA PHE A 120 1.53 1.89 -5.32
C PHE A 120 2.23 0.62 -4.86
N GLU A 121 1.88 0.11 -3.68
CA GLU A 121 2.59 -1.00 -3.06
C GLU A 121 1.65 -1.99 -2.39
N ARG A 122 2.02 -3.27 -2.45
CA ARG A 122 1.36 -4.27 -1.61
C ARG A 122 1.82 -4.08 -0.17
N PHE A 123 0.91 -4.17 0.78
CA PHE A 123 1.26 -4.17 2.20
C PHE A 123 0.92 -5.48 2.88
N GLY A 124 1.56 -5.71 4.01
CA GLY A 124 1.21 -6.77 4.95
C GLY A 124 1.01 -6.22 6.36
N TYR A 125 0.78 -7.11 7.31
CA TYR A 125 0.70 -6.77 8.73
C TYR A 125 1.90 -7.34 9.49
N MET A 126 2.39 -6.56 10.44
CA MET A 126 3.34 -6.99 11.44
C MET A 126 2.85 -6.48 12.80
N GLN A 127 2.37 -7.40 13.64
CA GLN A 127 1.68 -7.07 14.89
C GLN A 127 0.46 -6.17 14.64
N ASP A 128 0.43 -4.97 15.22
CA ASP A 128 -0.61 -3.95 15.10
C ASP A 128 -0.33 -2.91 13.99
N LYS A 129 0.72 -3.13 13.18
CA LYS A 129 1.18 -2.19 12.15
C LYS A 129 1.01 -2.77 10.76
N ILE A 130 0.71 -1.89 9.81
CA ILE A 130 0.83 -2.17 8.38
C ILE A 130 2.29 -1.95 7.98
N ILE A 131 2.84 -2.81 7.13
CA ILE A 131 4.22 -2.73 6.63
C ILE A 131 4.23 -2.80 5.10
N PHE A 132 5.00 -1.93 4.47
CA PHE A 132 5.14 -1.88 3.01
C PHE A 132 6.49 -1.30 2.58
N GLU A 133 6.91 -1.62 1.36
CA GLU A 133 8.14 -1.09 0.78
C GLU A 133 7.95 0.39 0.41
N CYS A 134 8.86 1.26 0.83
CA CYS A 134 8.73 2.71 0.59
C CYS A 134 9.95 3.37 -0.04
N GLY A 135 10.78 2.57 -0.72
CA GLY A 135 12.02 3.03 -1.35
C GLY A 135 13.10 3.46 -0.34
N SER A 136 13.02 3.00 0.91
CA SER A 136 14.06 3.17 1.93
C SER A 136 14.82 1.86 2.16
N LEU A 137 15.91 1.92 2.92
CA LEU A 137 16.70 0.73 3.30
C LEU A 137 15.93 -0.24 4.20
N SER A 138 14.88 0.27 4.86
CA SER A 138 13.97 -0.51 5.68
C SER A 138 12.52 -0.21 5.25
N PRO A 139 11.59 -1.15 5.43
CA PRO A 139 10.18 -0.93 5.12
C PRO A 139 9.59 0.23 5.94
N CYS A 140 8.60 0.90 5.36
CA CYS A 140 7.79 1.84 6.11
C CYS A 140 6.72 1.10 6.90
N THR A 141 6.33 1.67 8.04
CA THR A 141 5.19 1.17 8.80
C THR A 141 4.09 2.22 8.90
N ILE A 142 2.84 1.77 8.90
CA ILE A 142 1.67 2.60 9.18
C ILE A 142 1.05 2.10 10.47
N LYS A 143 0.84 3.02 11.40
CA LYS A 143 0.08 2.79 12.64
C LYS A 143 -1.27 3.49 12.53
N PRO A 144 -2.37 2.73 12.35
CA PRO A 144 -3.71 3.30 12.38
C PRO A 144 -4.05 3.88 13.76
N ALA A 145 -4.81 4.97 13.78
CA ALA A 145 -5.35 5.59 14.98
C ALA A 145 -6.78 6.09 14.71
N ASP A 146 -7.44 6.65 15.73
CA ASP A 146 -8.78 7.19 15.56
C ASP A 146 -8.75 8.52 14.77
N GLY A 147 -9.33 8.51 13.57
CA GLY A 147 -9.40 9.67 12.67
C GLY A 147 -8.09 10.03 11.94
N TYR A 148 -7.02 9.25 12.09
CA TYR A 148 -5.76 9.48 11.38
C TYR A 148 -4.89 8.22 11.28
N LEU A 149 -3.81 8.29 10.52
CA LEU A 149 -2.73 7.30 10.54
C LEU A 149 -1.38 7.98 10.71
N GLU A 150 -0.42 7.23 11.25
CA GLU A 150 0.98 7.63 11.35
C GLU A 150 1.80 6.79 10.38
N LEU A 151 2.39 7.43 9.38
CA LEU A 151 3.42 6.83 8.55
C LEU A 151 4.77 7.02 9.24
N ILE A 152 5.39 5.92 9.62
CA ILE A 152 6.70 5.88 10.24
C ILE A 152 7.70 5.49 9.16
N LYS A 153 8.50 6.46 8.72
CA LYS A 153 9.60 6.23 7.78
C LYS A 153 10.89 5.98 8.55
N PRO A 154 11.63 4.90 8.25
CA PRO A 154 12.93 4.67 8.86
C PRO A 154 13.91 5.74 8.38
N GLY A 155 14.56 6.43 9.32
CA GLY A 155 15.67 7.32 9.04
C GLY A 155 16.99 6.71 9.51
N MET A 156 18.10 7.30 9.07
CA MET A 156 19.46 6.81 9.41
C MET A 156 19.76 6.87 10.91
N ILE A 157 19.17 7.84 11.62
CA ILE A 157 19.40 8.08 13.06
C ILE A 157 18.09 7.98 13.85
N ASN A 158 17.03 8.64 13.37
CA ASN A 158 15.72 8.65 14.00
C ASN A 158 14.64 8.26 12.99
N GLU A 159 13.55 7.68 13.49
CA GLU A 159 12.34 7.50 12.70
C GLU A 159 11.67 8.86 12.42
N HIS A 160 11.09 8.98 11.23
CA HIS A 160 10.28 10.14 10.86
C HIS A 160 8.81 9.75 10.90
N ILE A 161 8.09 10.26 11.89
CA ILE A 161 6.66 10.04 12.05
C ILE A 161 5.92 11.16 11.31
N ILE A 162 5.06 10.77 10.37
CA ILE A 162 4.28 11.69 9.54
C ILE A 162 2.81 11.35 9.74
N LYS A 163 2.05 12.32 10.26
CA LYS A 163 0.61 12.18 10.46
C LYS A 163 -0.15 12.41 9.16
N TYR A 164 -1.16 11.58 8.90
CA TYR A 164 -2.14 11.80 7.84
C TYR A 164 -3.54 11.74 8.42
N ASN A 165 -4.31 12.82 8.22
CA ASN A 165 -5.68 12.92 8.72
C ASN A 165 -6.63 12.18 7.78
N HIS A 166 -7.58 11.44 8.35
CA HIS A 166 -8.59 10.72 7.59
C HIS A 166 -9.62 11.68 6.99
N ILE A 167 -9.96 11.47 5.73
CA ILE A 167 -10.98 12.23 5.00
C ILE A 167 -11.97 11.23 4.41
N VAL A 168 -13.19 11.28 4.93
CA VAL A 168 -14.32 10.50 4.40
C VAL A 168 -14.83 11.21 3.15
N ALA A 169 -14.68 10.58 1.99
CA ALA A 169 -15.26 11.09 0.76
C ALA A 169 -16.80 11.08 0.90
N GLN A 170 -17.43 12.24 0.68
CA GLN A 170 -18.89 12.40 0.67
C GLN A 170 -19.51 11.86 -0.62
#